data_AF-A0A3C0SYC0-F1
#
_entry.id   AF-A0A3C0SYC0-F1
#
_cell.length_a   1.000
_cell.length_b   1.000
_cell.length_c   1.000
_cell.angle_alpha   90.00
_cell.angle_beta   90.00
_cell.angle_gamma   90.00
#
_symmetry.space_group_name_H-M   'P 1'
#
loop_
_entity.id
_entity.type
_entity.pdbx_description
1 polymer ?
#
loop_
_entity_poly.entity_id
_entity_poly.type
_entity_poly.pdbx_seq_one_letter_code
_entity_poly.pdbx_strand_id
1 'polypeptide(L)'
;MHFVETASGINIQNTTVEQLENSLAGLGGSNDFLILGDGDNYIQCAVSDTGFITEYQGGSGHYNSAPSLSDETIKDIFTSYLSRTETWKTLTTWTSAELAGNGSAEQRSESFGGALKGELSAEKLFRAVKKQVSREVGREVTRKNSGLVGKMIRKIIK
;
A
#
# COMPACT_ATOMS: atom_id res chain seq x y z
N MET A 1 8.53 -9.24 -14.17
CA MET A 1 9.67 -9.23 -13.20
C MET A 1 9.04 -8.83 -11.91
N HIS A 2 9.23 -9.62 -10.85
CA HIS A 2 8.57 -9.36 -9.57
C HIS A 2 9.41 -8.42 -8.71
N PHE A 3 8.75 -7.49 -8.03
CA PHE A 3 9.36 -6.67 -7.00
C PHE A 3 8.48 -6.55 -5.76
N VAL A 4 9.11 -6.38 -4.60
CA VAL A 4 8.41 -6.07 -3.33
C VAL A 4 8.84 -4.71 -2.84
N GLU A 5 7.87 -3.91 -2.44
CA GLU A 5 8.06 -2.63 -1.75
C GLU A 5 7.32 -2.64 -0.41
N THR A 6 7.99 -2.20 0.66
CA THR A 6 7.41 -2.14 2.02
C THR A 6 7.39 -0.72 2.55
N ALA A 7 6.64 -0.50 3.64
CA ALA A 7 6.57 0.81 4.32
C ALA A 7 7.93 1.37 4.77
N SER A 8 8.88 0.50 5.10
CA SER A 8 10.26 0.88 5.45
C SER A 8 11.11 1.39 4.27
N GLY A 9 10.56 1.42 3.05
CA GLY A 9 11.27 1.85 1.84
C GLY A 9 12.20 0.78 1.27
N ILE A 10 12.10 -0.47 1.76
CA ILE A 10 12.82 -1.60 1.17
C ILE A 10 12.20 -1.90 -0.19
N ASN A 11 13.06 -2.02 -1.21
CA ASN A 11 12.67 -2.42 -2.55
C ASN A 11 13.51 -3.62 -2.98
N ILE A 12 12.87 -4.79 -3.12
CA ILE A 12 13.51 -6.05 -3.49
C ILE A 12 13.14 -6.35 -4.94
N GLN A 13 14.14 -6.48 -5.81
CA GLN A 13 13.97 -6.88 -7.20
C GLN A 13 14.15 -8.39 -7.35
N ASN A 14 13.42 -9.01 -8.29
CA ASN A 14 13.40 -10.46 -8.50
C ASN A 14 13.04 -11.24 -7.21
N THR A 15 11.98 -10.79 -6.54
CA THR A 15 11.52 -11.33 -5.26
C THR A 15 11.36 -12.85 -5.29
N THR A 16 11.94 -13.53 -4.30
CA THR A 16 11.71 -14.95 -4.02
C THR A 16 10.59 -15.16 -3.00
N VAL A 17 10.03 -16.37 -2.92
CA VAL A 17 8.99 -16.72 -1.93
C VAL A 17 9.46 -16.42 -0.50
N GLU A 18 10.70 -16.81 -0.15
CA GLU A 18 11.27 -16.56 1.17
C GLU A 18 11.37 -15.07 1.49
N GLN A 19 11.79 -14.24 0.54
CA GLN A 19 11.86 -12.78 0.73
C GLN A 19 10.48 -12.15 0.91
N LEU A 20 9.49 -12.66 0.17
CA LEU A 20 8.10 -12.24 0.30
C LEU A 20 7.55 -12.63 1.68
N GLU A 21 7.73 -13.88 2.12
CA GLU A 21 7.28 -14.36 3.43
C GLU A 21 7.90 -13.56 4.58
N ASN A 22 9.20 -13.27 4.51
CA ASN A 22 9.88 -12.41 5.49
C ASN A 22 9.30 -11.00 5.52
N SER A 23 8.94 -10.44 4.36
CA SER A 23 8.35 -9.11 4.26
C SER A 23 6.92 -9.10 4.83
N LEU A 24 6.14 -10.13 4.55
CA LEU A 24 4.79 -10.34 5.09
C LEU A 24 4.81 -10.54 6.60
N ALA A 25 5.80 -11.23 7.15
CA ALA A 25 5.96 -11.40 8.60
C ALA A 25 6.21 -10.08 9.35
N GLY A 26 6.64 -9.03 8.64
CA GLY A 26 6.82 -7.69 9.20
C GLY A 26 5.55 -6.82 9.19
N LEU A 27 4.46 -7.28 8.57
CA LEU A 27 3.20 -6.53 8.54
C LEU A 27 2.56 -6.46 9.93
N GLY A 28 2.01 -5.31 10.29
CA GLY A 28 1.40 -5.07 11.61
C GLY A 28 2.41 -4.82 12.74
N GLY A 29 3.71 -4.92 12.43
CA GLY A 29 4.79 -4.59 13.34
C GLY A 29 5.64 -3.45 12.80
N SER A 30 6.58 -3.77 11.91
CA SER A 30 7.53 -2.81 11.35
C SER A 30 7.07 -2.21 10.02
N ASN A 31 6.04 -2.79 9.38
CA ASN A 31 5.47 -2.30 8.14
C ASN A 31 3.94 -2.23 8.23
N ASP A 32 3.37 -1.11 7.78
CA ASP A 32 1.91 -0.94 7.70
C ASP A 32 1.35 -1.37 6.34
N PHE A 33 2.20 -1.49 5.33
CA PHE A 33 1.82 -1.92 3.98
C PHE A 33 2.93 -2.69 3.27
N LEU A 34 2.52 -3.48 2.29
CA LEU A 34 3.39 -4.17 1.35
C LEU A 34 2.77 -4.14 -0.04
N ILE A 35 3.59 -3.90 -1.06
CA ILE A 35 3.23 -3.95 -2.48
C ILE A 35 4.10 -5.03 -3.14
N LEU A 36 3.46 -5.91 -3.91
CA LEU A 36 4.10 -6.89 -4.78
C LEU A 36 3.68 -6.59 -6.22
N GLY A 37 4.63 -6.19 -7.07
CA GLY A 37 4.38 -5.87 -8.47
C GLY A 37 4.84 -6.98 -9.43
N ASP A 38 4.14 -7.14 -10.55
CA ASP A 38 4.61 -7.87 -11.76
C ASP A 38 4.37 -7.02 -13.01
N GLY A 39 5.41 -6.31 -13.45
CA GLY A 39 5.31 -5.37 -14.57
C GLY A 39 4.38 -4.20 -14.23
N ASP A 40 3.32 -4.02 -15.02
CA ASP A 40 2.33 -2.96 -14.83
C ASP A 40 1.20 -3.35 -13.86
N ASN A 41 1.16 -4.61 -13.41
CA ASN A 41 0.18 -5.10 -12.44
C ASN A 41 0.79 -5.11 -11.03
N TYR A 42 -0.06 -4.99 -10.02
CA TYR A 42 0.36 -5.14 -8.63
C TYR A 42 -0.73 -5.76 -7.77
N ILE A 43 -0.31 -6.32 -6.65
CA ILE A 43 -1.14 -6.60 -5.48
C ILE A 43 -0.52 -5.92 -4.26
N GLN A 44 -1.34 -5.27 -3.45
CA GLN A 44 -0.90 -4.56 -2.26
C GLN A 44 -1.79 -4.88 -1.08
N CYS A 45 -1.25 -4.85 0.13
CA CYS A 45 -2.02 -4.96 1.34
C CYS A 45 -1.61 -3.90 2.34
N ALA A 46 -2.52 -3.62 3.26
CA ALA A 46 -2.21 -2.83 4.44
C ALA A 46 -2.90 -3.38 5.68
N VAL A 47 -2.30 -3.03 6.81
CA VAL A 47 -2.84 -3.29 8.14
C VAL A 47 -4.11 -2.46 8.35
N SER A 48 -5.11 -3.09 8.94
CA SER A 48 -6.34 -2.46 9.40
C SER A 48 -6.62 -2.88 10.85
N ASP A 49 -7.57 -2.21 11.51
CA ASP A 49 -7.90 -2.48 12.92
C ASP A 49 -8.33 -3.92 13.20
N THR A 50 -8.86 -4.62 12.19
CA THR A 50 -9.47 -5.94 12.30
C THR A 50 -8.73 -7.04 11.51
N GLY A 51 -7.58 -6.73 10.94
CA GLY A 51 -6.81 -7.65 10.08
C GLY A 51 -6.18 -6.90 8.91
N PHE A 52 -6.30 -7.43 7.70
CA PHE A 52 -5.73 -6.80 6.50
C PHE A 52 -6.77 -6.46 5.45
N ILE A 53 -6.46 -5.45 4.65
CA ILE A 53 -7.17 -5.12 3.42
C ILE A 53 -6.19 -5.27 2.28
N THR A 54 -6.62 -5.88 1.19
CA THR A 54 -5.81 -6.10 0.00
C THR A 54 -6.47 -5.48 -1.21
N GLU A 55 -5.67 -4.93 -2.10
CA GLU A 55 -6.10 -4.41 -3.38
C GLU A 55 -5.19 -4.95 -4.48
N TYR A 56 -5.72 -5.11 -5.70
CA TYR A 56 -4.87 -5.39 -6.85
C TYR A 56 -5.27 -4.53 -8.04
N GLN A 57 -4.27 -4.19 -8.85
CA GLN A 57 -4.46 -3.69 -10.20
C GLN A 57 -4.17 -4.82 -11.18
N GLY A 58 -5.15 -5.11 -12.03
CA GLY A 58 -4.99 -5.96 -13.19
C GLY A 58 -5.34 -5.19 -14.47
N GLY A 59 -5.04 -5.76 -15.64
CA GLY A 59 -5.36 -5.14 -16.93
C GLY A 59 -6.84 -4.77 -17.16
N SER A 60 -7.76 -5.25 -16.32
CA SER A 60 -9.20 -4.96 -16.36
C SER A 60 -9.67 -3.92 -15.34
N GLY A 61 -8.79 -3.40 -14.46
CA GLY A 61 -9.13 -2.37 -13.47
C GLY A 61 -8.54 -2.61 -12.08
N HIS A 62 -9.06 -1.85 -11.11
CA HIS A 62 -8.67 -1.90 -9.70
C HIS A 62 -9.75 -2.60 -8.87
N TYR A 63 -9.31 -3.47 -7.96
CA TYR A 63 -10.21 -4.29 -7.14
C TYR A 63 -9.76 -4.32 -5.69
N ASN A 64 -10.74 -4.31 -4.79
CA ASN A 64 -10.55 -4.35 -3.34
C ASN A 64 -11.07 -5.68 -2.80
N SER A 65 -10.36 -6.26 -1.84
CA SER A 65 -10.80 -7.44 -1.12
C SER A 65 -11.93 -7.09 -0.14
N ALA A 66 -12.58 -8.12 0.40
CA ALA A 66 -13.31 -7.98 1.65
C ALA A 66 -12.36 -7.46 2.76
N PRO A 67 -12.87 -6.69 3.74
CA PRO A 67 -12.08 -6.24 4.87
C PRO A 67 -11.72 -7.40 5.81
N SER A 68 -10.73 -7.19 6.68
CA SER A 68 -10.38 -8.10 7.79
C SER A 68 -9.86 -9.47 7.35
N LEU A 69 -9.00 -9.53 6.34
CA LEU A 69 -8.30 -10.76 5.98
C LEU A 69 -7.34 -11.17 7.10
N SER A 70 -7.14 -12.49 7.28
CA SER A 70 -6.17 -13.02 8.24
C SER A 70 -4.75 -13.02 7.67
N ASP A 71 -3.74 -13.13 8.54
CA ASP A 71 -2.33 -13.31 8.15
C ASP A 71 -2.14 -14.47 7.17
N GLU A 72 -2.79 -15.60 7.44
CA GLU A 72 -2.72 -16.81 6.62
C GLU A 72 -3.28 -16.57 5.22
N THR A 73 -4.47 -15.96 5.13
CA THR A 73 -5.08 -15.62 3.83
C THR A 73 -4.22 -14.64 3.04
N ILE A 74 -3.60 -13.65 3.69
CA ILE A 74 -2.68 -12.72 3.02
C ILE A 74 -1.45 -13.46 2.47
N LYS A 75 -0.85 -14.36 3.26
CA LYS A 75 0.29 -15.17 2.79
C LYS A 75 -0.08 -15.99 1.57
N ASP A 76 -1.23 -16.67 1.60
CA ASP A 76 -1.68 -17.51 0.48
C ASP A 76 -1.97 -16.69 -0.78
N ILE A 77 -2.60 -15.51 -0.61
CA ILE A 77 -2.88 -14.58 -1.71
C ILE A 77 -1.57 -14.13 -2.38
N PHE A 78 -0.61 -13.65 -1.61
CA PHE A 78 0.63 -13.08 -2.13
C PHE A 78 1.54 -14.15 -2.73
N THR A 79 1.66 -15.33 -2.10
CA THR A 79 2.46 -16.45 -2.64
C THR A 79 1.87 -17.00 -3.93
N SER A 80 0.54 -17.10 -4.01
CA SER A 80 -0.16 -17.49 -5.24
C SER A 80 0.02 -16.44 -6.35
N TYR A 81 -0.05 -15.14 -6.01
CA TYR A 81 0.21 -14.05 -6.97
C TYR A 81 1.64 -14.12 -7.51
N LEU A 82 2.64 -14.26 -6.65
CA LEU A 82 4.05 -14.40 -7.03
C LEU A 82 4.29 -15.60 -7.97
N SER A 83 3.57 -16.70 -7.71
CA SER A 83 3.64 -17.93 -8.50
C SER A 83 2.81 -17.86 -9.81
N ARG A 84 2.11 -16.75 -10.06
CA ARG A 84 1.19 -16.55 -11.19
C ARG A 84 0.06 -17.57 -11.28
N THR A 85 -0.34 -18.14 -10.14
CA THR A 85 -1.50 -19.02 -10.07
C THR A 85 -2.74 -18.20 -9.75
N GLU A 86 -3.83 -18.37 -10.50
CA GLU A 86 -5.04 -17.56 -10.28
C GLU A 86 -5.84 -17.94 -9.02
N THR A 87 -5.35 -18.89 -8.23
CA THR A 87 -5.95 -19.37 -6.98
C THR A 87 -6.20 -18.25 -5.97
N TRP A 88 -5.37 -17.20 -5.95
CA TRP A 88 -5.56 -16.06 -5.05
C TRP A 88 -6.88 -15.31 -5.28
N LYS A 89 -7.43 -15.34 -6.50
CA LYS A 89 -8.70 -14.68 -6.83
C LYS A 89 -9.89 -15.32 -6.10
N THR A 90 -9.77 -16.58 -5.67
CA THR A 90 -10.85 -17.31 -4.97
C THR A 90 -10.70 -17.30 -3.45
N LEU A 91 -9.58 -16.79 -2.92
CA LEU A 91 -9.30 -16.76 -1.48
C LEU A 91 -10.07 -15.65 -0.75
N THR A 92 -10.65 -14.70 -1.49
CA THR A 92 -11.50 -13.64 -0.94
C THR A 92 -12.46 -13.14 -2.01
N THR A 93 -13.43 -12.33 -1.59
CA THR A 93 -14.34 -11.63 -2.48
C THR A 93 -13.70 -10.33 -2.95
N TRP A 94 -13.69 -10.11 -4.27
CA TRP A 94 -13.14 -8.90 -4.88
C TRP A 94 -14.26 -8.01 -5.41
N THR A 95 -14.19 -6.72 -5.09
CA THR A 95 -15.13 -5.71 -5.58
C THR A 95 -14.38 -4.68 -6.41
N SER A 96 -14.88 -4.35 -7.61
CA SER A 96 -14.28 -3.29 -8.43
C SER A 96 -14.35 -1.95 -7.68
N ALA A 97 -13.21 -1.27 -7.59
CA ALA A 97 -13.12 0.05 -6.95
C ALA A 97 -13.98 1.09 -7.67
N GLU A 98 -14.22 0.91 -8.98
CA GLU A 98 -15.05 1.81 -9.79
C GLU A 98 -16.55 1.68 -9.47
N LEU A 99 -17.00 0.46 -9.16
CA LEU A 99 -18.39 0.20 -8.78
C LEU A 99 -18.68 0.59 -7.33
N ALA A 100 -17.68 0.56 -6.46
CA ALA A 100 -17.81 1.00 -5.07
C ALA A 100 -18.06 2.52 -4.93
N GLY A 101 -17.80 3.31 -5.99
CA GLY A 101 -18.05 4.75 -6.01
C GLY A 101 -19.44 5.17 -6.53
N ASN A 102 -20.23 4.26 -7.13
CA ASN A 102 -21.47 4.61 -7.84
C ASN A 102 -22.58 3.55 -7.64
N GLY A 103 -23.32 3.67 -6.52
CA GLY A 103 -24.65 3.06 -6.32
C GLY A 103 -24.77 2.27 -5.00
N SER A 104 -25.84 2.36 -4.21
CA SER A 104 -27.08 3.13 -4.31
C SER A 104 -27.69 3.25 -2.92
N ALA A 105 -28.19 4.44 -2.60
CA ALA A 105 -29.11 4.65 -1.51
C ALA A 105 -30.46 3.98 -1.83
N GLU A 106 -30.99 3.21 -0.89
CA GLU A 106 -32.41 2.91 -0.81
C GLU A 106 -32.94 3.22 0.60
N GLN A 107 -33.60 4.38 0.68
CA GLN A 107 -34.71 4.80 1.56
C GLN A 107 -34.56 4.77 3.10
N ARG A 108 -34.40 5.96 3.69
CA ARG A 108 -35.50 6.64 4.40
C ARG A 108 -35.14 8.10 4.70
N SER A 109 -36.03 9.00 4.27
CA SER A 109 -36.06 10.40 4.65
C SER A 109 -36.37 10.55 6.14
N GLU A 110 -35.55 11.28 6.89
CA GLU A 110 -35.99 12.34 7.80
C GLU A 110 -34.81 13.12 8.40
N SER A 111 -35.00 14.44 8.43
CA SER A 111 -34.42 15.42 9.34
C SER A 111 -32.93 15.78 9.26
N PHE A 112 -32.72 17.03 8.87
CA PHE A 112 -31.55 17.87 9.08
C PHE A 112 -31.11 17.86 10.56
N GLY A 113 -29.81 17.63 10.79
CA GLY A 113 -29.12 18.04 12.02
C GLY A 113 -28.69 16.90 12.94
N GLY A 114 -27.37 16.65 13.02
CA GLY A 114 -26.83 15.85 14.11
C GLY A 114 -25.46 15.26 13.83
N ALA A 115 -24.42 16.02 14.21
CA ALA A 115 -23.18 15.52 14.82
C ALA A 115 -22.43 14.35 14.14
N LEU A 116 -21.25 14.68 13.62
CA LEU A 116 -19.98 14.00 13.90
C LEU A 116 -20.07 12.52 14.32
N LYS A 117 -19.96 11.61 13.35
CA LYS A 117 -19.36 10.27 13.42
C LYS A 117 -19.14 9.89 11.95
N GLY A 118 -17.93 9.86 11.40
CA GLY A 118 -16.76 9.20 11.95
C GLY A 118 -16.52 7.89 11.19
N GLU A 119 -16.59 7.90 9.86
CA GLU A 119 -16.06 6.81 9.03
C GLU A 119 -14.98 7.40 8.12
N LEU A 120 -13.74 7.23 8.55
CA LEU A 120 -12.57 7.40 7.71
C LEU A 120 -12.55 6.21 6.74
N SER A 121 -13.13 6.38 5.56
CA SER A 121 -12.93 5.44 4.45
C SER A 121 -11.43 5.17 4.28
N ALA A 122 -11.06 3.90 4.11
CA ALA A 122 -9.69 3.45 3.89
C ALA A 122 -8.99 4.30 2.82
N GLU A 123 -9.72 4.75 1.80
CA GLU A 123 -9.21 5.63 0.75
C GLU A 123 -8.71 6.99 1.28
N LYS A 124 -9.35 7.56 2.31
CA LYS A 124 -8.91 8.80 2.98
C LYS A 124 -7.71 8.54 3.89
N LEU A 125 -7.65 7.39 4.57
CA LEU A 125 -6.49 6.98 5.36
C LEU A 125 -5.26 6.78 4.46
N PHE A 126 -5.40 6.08 3.34
CA PHE A 126 -4.30 5.88 2.38
C PHE A 126 -3.88 7.17 1.69
N ARG A 127 -4.81 8.05 1.32
CA ARG A 127 -4.44 9.39 0.82
C ARG A 127 -3.72 10.21 1.88
N ALA A 128 -4.09 10.10 3.15
CA ALA A 128 -3.39 10.78 4.25
C ALA A 128 -1.96 10.22 4.43
N VAL A 129 -1.80 8.90 4.43
CA VAL A 129 -0.49 8.21 4.53
C VAL A 129 0.39 8.54 3.32
N LYS A 130 -0.11 8.41 2.08
CA LYS A 130 0.63 8.80 0.86
C LYS A 130 1.05 10.28 0.88
N LYS A 131 0.18 11.17 1.38
CA LYS A 131 0.49 12.61 1.51
C LYS A 131 1.48 12.92 2.63
N GLN A 132 1.63 12.04 3.62
CA GLN A 132 2.62 12.16 4.68
C GLN A 132 4.00 11.68 4.20
N VAL A 133 4.06 10.51 3.56
CA VAL A 133 5.28 9.95 2.96
C VAL A 133 5.87 10.88 1.88
N SER A 134 5.02 11.49 1.03
CA SER A 134 5.47 12.43 0.01
C SER A 134 6.07 13.73 0.59
N ARG A 135 5.67 14.14 1.80
CA ARG A 135 6.27 15.31 2.50
C ARG A 135 7.58 14.97 3.21
N GLU A 136 7.77 13.72 3.64
CA GLU A 136 9.02 13.25 4.25
C GLU A 136 10.14 13.15 3.19
N VAL A 137 9.85 12.57 2.01
CA VAL A 137 10.84 12.41 0.93
C VAL A 137 11.29 13.75 0.33
N GLY A 138 10.43 14.78 0.35
CA GLY A 138 10.80 16.13 -0.09
C GLY A 138 11.81 16.84 0.83
N ARG A 139 11.95 16.42 2.09
CA ARG A 139 12.90 17.00 3.05
C ARG A 139 14.25 16.28 3.09
N GLU A 140 14.31 15.02 2.66
CA GLU A 140 15.54 14.21 2.66
C GLU A 140 16.49 14.56 1.50
N VAL A 141 15.98 15.00 0.35
CA VAL A 141 16.81 15.29 -0.85
C VAL A 141 17.54 16.64 -0.78
N THR A 142 17.20 17.53 0.16
CA THR A 142 17.87 18.85 0.26
C THR A 142 19.06 18.87 1.23
N ARG A 143 19.28 17.84 2.06
CA ARG A 143 20.39 17.85 3.04
C ARG A 143 21.68 17.14 2.60
N LYS A 144 21.67 16.33 1.53
CA LYS A 144 22.87 15.57 1.13
C LYS A 144 23.78 16.24 0.08
N ASN A 145 23.34 17.28 -0.62
CA ASN A 145 24.20 17.99 -1.61
C ASN A 145 24.80 19.34 -1.14
N SER A 146 24.43 19.85 0.05
CA SER A 146 24.97 21.14 0.54
C SER A 146 26.27 21.03 1.35
N GLY A 147 26.71 19.83 1.73
CA GLY A 147 27.84 19.64 2.65
C GLY A 147 29.22 19.47 2.00
N LEU A 148 29.28 19.20 0.69
CA LEU A 148 30.53 18.75 0.03
C LEU A 148 31.12 19.76 -0.96
N VAL A 149 30.41 20.83 -1.31
CA VAL A 149 30.93 21.89 -2.20
C VAL A 149 31.55 23.07 -1.41
N GLY A 150 31.26 23.19 -0.11
CA GLY A 150 31.73 24.32 0.72
C GLY A 150 33.14 24.20 1.30
N LYS A 151 33.84 23.07 1.13
CA LYS A 151 35.19 22.84 1.72
C LYS A 151 36.34 22.81 0.71
N MET A 152 36.08 23.02 -0.58
CA MET A 152 37.13 23.00 -1.61
C MET A 152 37.50 24.38 -2.20
N ILE A 153 37.00 25.48 -1.62
CA ILE A 153 37.41 26.86 -1.99
C ILE A 153 37.95 27.60 -0.76
N ARG A 154 39.00 27.06 -0.13
CA ARG A 154 39.81 27.83 0.84
C ARG A 154 41.26 27.37 0.87
N LYS A 155 41.86 27.18 -0.31
CA LYS A 155 43.31 26.98 -0.45
C LYS A 155 43.95 27.74 -1.61
N ILE A 156 43.32 28.84 -2.04
CA ILE A 156 43.91 29.83 -2.94
C ILE A 156 43.45 31.20 -2.39
N ILE A 157 44.38 32.15 -2.25
CA ILE A 157 44.28 33.44 -1.55
C ILE A 157 44.61 33.38 -0.05
N LYS A 158 45.88 33.11 0.28
CA LYS A 158 46.86 34.12 0.70
C LYS A 158 48.20 33.45 0.99
#